data_AF-X0GQJ4-F1
#
_entry.id   AF-X0GQJ4-F1
#
_cell.length_a   1.000
_cell.length_b   1.000
_cell.length_c   1.000
_cell.angle_alpha   90.00
_cell.angle_beta   90.00
_cell.angle_gamma   90.00
#
_symmetry.space_group_name_H-M   'P 1'
#
loop_
_entity.id
_entity.type
_entity.pdbx_description
1 polymer ?
#
loop_
_entity_poly.entity_id
_entity_poly.type
_entity_poly.pdbx_seq_one_letter_code
_entity_poly.pdbx_strand_id
1 'polypeptide(L)' 'MAWLDLGRYAREVLVAQNNRRFVLSFTICGSLMRVWAFDRLGGIASEQFDINKDERQFVSTILGFLWMN' A
#
# COMPACT_ATOMS: atom_id res chain seq x y z
N MET A 1 11.30 0.97 -11.29
CA MET A 1 11.03 1.99 -10.25
C MET A 1 9.55 2.03 -9.89
N ALA A 2 8.92 0.89 -9.55
CA ALA A 2 7.46 0.84 -9.33
C ALA A 2 6.97 1.64 -8.09
N TRP A 3 7.83 1.85 -7.09
CA TRP A 3 7.48 2.58 -5.87
C TRP A 3 7.40 4.10 -6.07
N LEU A 4 8.15 4.66 -7.02
CA LEU A 4 8.07 6.09 -7.36
C LEU A 4 6.74 6.41 -8.04
N ASP A 5 6.31 5.55 -8.97
CA ASP A 5 5.01 5.66 -9.61
C ASP A 5 3.87 5.53 -8.58
N LEU A 6 4.00 4.59 -7.64
CA LEU A 6 3.06 4.43 -6.54
C LEU A 6 2.92 5.69 -5.69
N GLY A 7 4.05 6.30 -5.30
CA GLY A 7 4.06 7.55 -4.54
C GLY A 7 3.42 8.71 -5.31
N ARG A 8 3.62 8.77 -6.64
CA ARG A 8 2.95 9.75 -7.50
C ARG A 8 1.43 9.57 -7.48
N TYR A 9 0.92 8.35 -7.66
CA TYR A 9 -0.52 8.10 -7.60
C TYR A 9 -1.11 8.40 -6.22
N ALA A 10 -0.39 8.04 -5.14
CA ALA A 10 -0.82 8.36 -3.78
C ALA A 10 -0.94 9.88 -3.56
N ARG A 11 0.02 10.66 -4.08
CA ARG A 11 -0.03 12.12 -4.07
C ARG A 11 -1.24 12.66 -4.84
N GLU A 12 -1.52 12.12 -6.02
CA GLU A 12 -2.68 12.53 -6.82
C GLU A 12 -4.01 12.29 -6.07
N VAL A 13 -4.15 11.15 -5.38
CA VAL A 13 -5.31 10.86 -4.52
C VAL A 13 -5.43 11.85 -3.35
N LEU A 14 -4.32 12.14 -2.65
CA LEU A 14 -4.32 13.08 -1.52
C LEU A 14 -4.67 14.51 -1.95
N VAL A 15 -4.25 14.92 -3.15
CA VAL A 15 -4.61 16.22 -3.74
C VAL A 15 -6.09 16.27 -4.13
N ALA A 16 -6.62 15.20 -4.72
CA ALA A 16 -8.03 15.12 -5.12
C ALA A 16 -8.98 15.03 -3.91
N GLN A 17 -8.54 14.44 -2.80
CA GLN A 17 -9.34 14.22 -1.58
C GLN A 17 -8.73 14.97 -0.41
N ASN A 18 -8.93 16.30 -0.35
CA ASN A 18 -8.23 17.18 0.58
C ASN A 18 -8.49 16.88 2.08
N ASN A 19 -9.53 16.12 2.42
CA ASN A 19 -9.80 15.70 3.81
C ASN A 19 -9.24 14.30 4.15
N ARG A 20 -8.74 13.55 3.16
CA ARG A 20 -8.12 12.22 3.37
C ARG A 20 -6.72 12.42 3.95
N ARG A 21 -6.46 11.81 5.11
CA ARG A 21 -5.20 11.94 5.87
C ARG A 21 -4.10 11.04 5.36
N PHE A 22 -4.45 9.85 4.90
CA PHE A 22 -3.51 8.84 4.42
C PHE A 22 -4.08 8.06 3.24
N VAL A 23 -3.18 7.48 2.44
CA VAL A 23 -3.49 6.55 1.35
C VAL A 23 -2.70 5.27 1.60
N LEU A 24 -3.42 4.16 1.74
CA LEU A 24 -2.81 2.85 1.80
C LEU A 24 -2.70 2.26 0.40
N SER A 25 -1.62 1.52 0.18
CA SER A 25 -1.40 0.79 -1.06
C SER A 25 -0.46 -0.38 -0.83
N PHE A 26 -0.24 -1.20 -1.86
CA PHE A 26 0.68 -2.31 -1.80
C PHE A 26 1.37 -2.52 -3.14
N THR A 27 2.52 -3.17 -3.10
CA THR A 27 3.28 -3.61 -4.27
C THR A 27 3.48 -5.11 -4.24
N ILE A 28 3.30 -5.78 -5.38
CA ILE A 28 3.60 -7.19 -5.56
C ILE A 28 4.66 -7.31 -6.66
N CYS A 29 5.80 -7.93 -6.33
CA CYS A 29 6.91 -8.19 -7.26
C CYS A 29 7.24 -9.68 -7.20
N GLY A 30 6.71 -10.47 -8.14
CA GLY A 30 6.72 -11.91 -8.03
C GLY A 30 5.87 -12.37 -6.84
N SER A 31 6.43 -13.23 -5.97
CA SER A 31 5.78 -13.66 -4.73
C SER A 31 5.90 -12.65 -3.58
N LEU A 32 6.69 -11.59 -3.75
CA LEU A 32 7.00 -10.68 -2.66
C LEU A 32 6.01 -9.51 -2.62
N MET A 33 5.29 -9.39 -1.51
CA MET A 33 4.36 -8.30 -1.25
C MET A 33 4.91 -7.35 -0.20
N ARG A 34 4.60 -6.06 -0.36
CA ARG A 34 4.88 -5.01 0.63
C ARG A 34 3.72 -4.02 0.69
N VAL A 35 3.34 -3.61 1.90
CA VAL A 35 2.30 -2.62 2.15
C VAL A 35 2.95 -1.25 2.36
N TRP A 36 2.26 -0.20 1.91
CA TRP A 36 2.70 1.18 2.00
C TRP A 36 1.59 2.04 2.60
N ALA A 37 1.98 2.97 3.46
CA ALA A 37 1.13 4.03 3.96
C ALA A 37 1.73 5.37 3.55
N PHE A 38 0.97 6.14 2.78
CA PHE A 38 1.35 7.47 2.33
C PHE A 38 0.55 8.53 3.08
N ASP A 39 1.23 9.58 3.47
CA ASP A 39 0.63 10.83 3.93
C ASP A 39 1.16 12.00 3.09
N ARG A 40 0.95 13.23 3.54
CA ARG A 40 1.43 14.43 2.83
C ARG A 40 2.93 14.67 2.94
N LEU A 41 3.60 14.02 3.90
CA LEU A 41 5.04 14.16 4.15
C LEU A 41 5.84 13.08 3.41
N GLY A 42 5.24 11.93 3.14
CA GLY A 42 5.89 10.86 2.38
C GLY A 42 5.17 9.51 2.48
N GLY A 43 5.93 8.44 2.23
CA GLY A 43 5.45 7.08 2.34
C GLY A 43 6.33 6.25 3.27
N ILE A 44 5.71 5.51 4.19
CA ILE A 44 6.36 4.47 4.97
C ILE A 44 5.97 3.10 4.40
N ALA A 45 6.88 2.14 4.51
CA ALA A 45 6.70 0.81 3.96
C ALA A 45 6.81 -0.25 5.06
N SER A 46 6.00 -1.29 4.96
CA SER A 46 6.15 -2.48 5.79
C SER A 46 7.39 -3.28 5.40
N GLU A 47 7.74 -4.26 6.24
CA GLU A 47 8.58 -5.36 5.79
C GLU A 47 7.94 -6.07 4.60
N GLN A 48 8.78 -6.67 3.76
CA GLN A 48 8.34 -7.45 2.63
C GLN A 48 8.14 -8.90 3.06
N PHE A 49 7.06 -9.54 2.60
CA PHE A 49 6.75 -10.93 2.91
C PHE A 49 6.43 -11.71 1.64
N ASP A 50 6.58 -13.03 1.68
CA ASP A 50 6.30 -13.90 0.55
C ASP A 50 4.86 -14.42 0.65
N ILE A 51 4.02 -14.08 -0.33
CA ILE A 51 2.59 -14.42 -0.31
C ILE A 51 2.32 -15.93 -0.34
N ASN A 52 3.26 -16.73 -0.84
CA ASN A 52 3.13 -18.19 -0.90
C ASN A 52 3.61 -18.87 0.38
N LYS A 53 4.40 -18.18 1.21
CA LYS A 53 4.83 -18.68 2.53
C LYS A 53 3.95 -18.14 3.65
N ASP A 54 3.52 -16.89 3.51
CA ASP A 54 2.76 -16.12 4.48
C ASP A 54 1.32 -15.90 3.99
N GLU A 55 0.69 -16.94 3.45
CA GLU A 55 -0.64 -16.92 2.83
C GLU A 55 -1.74 -16.31 3.72
N ARG A 56 -1.70 -16.57 5.03
CA ARG A 56 -2.66 -15.97 5.98
C ARG A 56 -2.47 -14.46 6.07
N GLN A 57 -1.22 -13.99 6.09
CA GLN A 57 -0.91 -12.57 6.11
C GLN A 57 -1.35 -11.90 4.81
N PHE A 58 -1.14 -12.57 3.66
CA PHE A 58 -1.64 -12.12 2.37
C PHE A 58 -3.17 -11.95 2.38
N VAL A 59 -3.92 -13.00 2.73
CA VAL A 59 -5.39 -12.96 2.77
C VAL A 59 -5.89 -11.90 3.75
N SER A 60 -5.29 -11.82 4.94
CA SER A 60 -5.66 -10.81 5.95
C SER A 60 -5.41 -9.39 5.46
N THR A 61 -4.31 -9.16 4.73
CA THR A 61 -3.99 -7.86 4.16
C THR A 61 -5.01 -7.46 3.11
N ILE A 62 -5.33 -8.35 2.16
CA ILE A 62 -6.31 -8.06 1.10
C ILE A 62 -7.71 -7.82 1.69
N LEU A 63 -8.13 -8.61 2.67
CA LEU A 63 -9.38 -8.39 3.39
C LEU A 63 -9.39 -7.05 4.11
N GLY A 64 -8.27 -6.66 4.73
CA GLY A 64 -8.11 -5.34 5.35
C GLY A 64 -8.31 -4.21 4.34
N PHE A 65 -7.72 -4.30 3.15
CA PHE A 65 -7.93 -3.31 2.07
C PHE A 65 -9.38 -3.27 1.58
N LEU A 66 -10.05 -4.42 1.48
CA LEU A 66 -11.45 -4.50 1.04
C LEU A 66 -12.41 -3.87 2.05
N TRP A 67 -12.13 -3.98 3.36
CA TRP A 67 -12.99 -3.49 4.43
C TRP A 67 -12.69 -2.06 4.86
N MET A 68 -11.62 -1.46 4.35
CA MET A 68 -11.32 -0.05 4.56
C MET A 68 -12.28 0.83 3.75
N ASN A 69 -13.18 1.51 4.46
CA ASN A 69 -14.11 2.51 3.93
C ASN A 69 -13.42 3.87 3.73
#